data_AF-A0A6G9SBD4-F1
#
_entry.id   AF-A0A6G9SBD4-F1
#
_cell.length_a   1.000
_cell.length_b   1.000
_cell.length_c   1.000
_cell.angle_alpha   90.00
_cell.angle_beta   90.00
_cell.angle_gamma   90.00
#
_symmetry.space_group_name_H-M   'P 1'
#
loop_
_entity.id
_entity.type
_entity.pdbx_description
1 polymer ?
#
loop_
_entity_poly.entity_id
_entity_poly.type
_entity_poly.pdbx_seq_one_letter_code
_entity_poly.pdbx_strand_id
1 'polypeptide(L)'
;MYKEANTDPVRQEALAGLIAHLVQQGHQPQYAQLMATSIIFQTDLDLRNAQIASLLTWLQQEHNDIYSAAVDVVETTREQFEQRVQRG
;
A
#
# COMPACT_ATOMS: atom_id res chain seq x y z
N MET A 1 9.71 -14.12 8.69
CA MET A 1 10.77 -13.75 7.73
C MET A 1 10.10 -13.17 6.49
N TYR A 2 9.75 -11.88 6.50
CA TYR A 2 9.08 -11.24 5.36
C TYR A 2 10.14 -10.70 4.41
N LYS A 3 10.65 -11.59 3.54
CA LYS A 3 11.29 -11.17 2.29
C LYS A 3 10.27 -11.38 1.19
N GLU A 4 9.35 -10.43 1.05
CA GLU A 4 8.85 -10.11 -0.28
C GLU A 4 9.59 -8.85 -0.72
N ALA A 5 10.85 -9.04 -1.13
CA ALA A 5 11.40 -8.14 -2.12
C ALA A 5 10.52 -8.35 -3.35
N ASN A 6 9.54 -7.48 -3.53
CA ASN A 6 8.60 -7.60 -4.63
C ASN A 6 9.39 -7.43 -5.94
N THR A 7 9.70 -8.54 -6.59
CA THR A 7 10.46 -8.63 -7.85
C THR A 7 9.56 -8.37 -9.06
N ASP A 8 8.56 -7.51 -8.92
CA ASP A 8 7.71 -7.08 -10.02
C ASP A 8 8.51 -6.13 -10.92
N PRO A 9 8.86 -6.54 -12.16
CA PRO A 9 9.68 -5.73 -13.06
C PRO A 9 9.06 -4.36 -13.34
N VAL A 10 7.72 -4.28 -13.38
CA VAL A 10 6.98 -3.04 -13.64
C VAL A 10 7.20 -2.05 -12.49
N ARG A 11 7.21 -2.52 -11.24
CA ARG A 11 7.49 -1.66 -10.08
C ARG A 11 8.94 -1.21 -10.04
N GLN A 12 9.87 -2.07 -10.41
CA GLN A 12 11.29 -1.70 -10.47
C GLN A 12 11.53 -0.63 -11.53
N GLU A 13 10.90 -0.77 -12.69
CA GLU A 13 10.95 0.23 -13.75
C GLU A 13 10.28 1.56 -13.35
N ALA A 14 9.11 1.51 -12.71
CA ALA A 14 8.43 2.68 -12.17
C ALA A 14 9.29 3.41 -11.11
N LEU A 15 9.93 2.66 -10.20
CA LEU A 15 10.84 3.20 -9.20
C LEU A 15 12.05 3.87 -9.86
N ALA A 16 12.70 3.21 -10.81
CA ALA A 16 13.85 3.76 -11.51
C ALA A 16 13.49 5.04 -12.28
N GLY A 17 12.34 5.04 -12.98
CA GLY A 17 11.84 6.20 -13.70
C GLY A 17 11.53 7.38 -12.78
N LEU A 18 10.90 7.12 -11.63
CA LEU A 18 10.60 8.15 -10.63
C LEU A 18 11.87 8.74 -10.00
N ILE A 19 12.86 7.91 -9.69
CA ILE A 19 14.17 8.39 -9.20
C ILE A 19 14.81 9.30 -10.24
N ALA A 20 14.86 8.87 -11.51
CA ALA A 20 15.45 9.67 -12.58
C ALA A 20 14.74 11.02 -12.73
N HIS A 21 13.41 11.03 -12.64
CA HIS A 21 12.61 12.25 -12.69
C HIS A 21 12.94 13.21 -11.53
N LEU A 22 13.04 12.70 -10.31
CA LEU A 22 13.37 13.50 -9.13
C LEU A 22 14.81 14.06 -9.18
N VAL A 23 15.76 13.29 -9.73
CA VAL A 23 17.12 13.80 -9.97
C VAL A 23 17.11 14.91 -11.01
N GLN A 24 16.32 14.79 -12.08
CA GLN A 24 16.15 15.85 -13.08
C GLN A 24 15.53 17.13 -12.50
N GLN A 25 14.72 17.01 -11.44
CA GLN A 25 14.19 18.15 -10.68
C GLN A 25 15.22 18.80 -9.74
N GLY A 26 16.45 18.27 -9.66
CA GLY A 26 17.55 18.82 -8.86
C GLY A 26 17.72 18.19 -7.48
N HIS A 27 16.98 17.12 -7.16
CA HIS A 27 17.18 16.39 -5.91
C HIS A 27 18.47 15.57 -5.94
N GLN A 28 19.18 15.52 -4.81
CA GLN A 28 20.35 14.65 -4.66
C GLN A 28 19.94 13.18 -4.83
N PRO A 29 20.73 12.33 -5.53
CA PRO A 29 20.31 10.96 -5.87
C PRO A 29 19.85 10.10 -4.69
N GLN A 30 20.55 10.20 -3.55
CA GLN A 30 20.17 9.46 -2.33
C GLN A 30 18.82 9.92 -1.77
N TYR A 31 18.55 11.23 -1.82
CA TYR A 31 17.28 11.79 -1.36
C TYR A 31 16.14 11.48 -2.34
N ALA A 32 16.41 11.57 -3.65
CA ALA A 32 15.48 11.15 -4.71
C ALA A 32 15.06 9.68 -4.55
N GLN A 33 15.99 8.79 -4.19
CA GLN A 33 15.68 7.39 -3.91
C GLN A 33 14.72 7.23 -2.73
N LEU A 34 14.98 7.89 -1.61
CA LEU A 34 14.09 7.85 -0.44
C LEU A 34 12.69 8.36 -0.78
N MET A 35 12.60 9.51 -1.46
CA MET A 35 11.32 10.07 -1.88
C MET A 35 10.57 9.14 -2.83
N ALA A 36 11.24 8.59 -3.85
CA ALA A 36 10.62 7.67 -4.79
C ALA A 36 10.06 6.43 -4.09
N THR A 37 10.82 5.85 -3.15
CA THR A 37 10.34 4.73 -2.33
C THR A 37 9.12 5.12 -1.51
N SER A 38 9.12 6.28 -0.84
CA SER A 38 7.96 6.75 -0.08
C SER A 38 6.73 6.98 -0.95
N ILE A 39 6.90 7.58 -2.14
CA ILE A 39 5.81 7.83 -3.10
C ILE A 39 5.18 6.52 -3.58
N ILE A 40 6.01 5.54 -3.97
CA ILE A 40 5.50 4.23 -4.41
C ILE A 40 4.79 3.53 -3.27
N PHE A 41 5.36 3.54 -2.07
CA PHE A 41 4.71 2.93 -0.90
C PHE A 41 3.36 3.57 -0.60
N GLN A 42 3.27 4.90 -0.63
CA GLN A 42 2.01 5.61 -0.42
C GLN A 42 0.98 5.26 -1.52
N THR A 43 1.42 5.24 -2.78
CA THR A 43 0.55 4.89 -3.92
C THR A 43 0.00 3.47 -3.79
N ASP A 44 0.83 2.52 -3.37
CA ASP A 44 0.43 1.13 -3.13
C ASP A 44 -0.61 1.05 -1.99
N LEU A 45 -0.42 1.81 -0.90
CA LEU A 45 -1.39 1.89 0.20
C LEU A 45 -2.73 2.48 -0.25
N ASP A 46 -2.70 3.57 -1.01
CA ASP A 46 -3.91 4.23 -1.52
C ASP A 46 -4.71 3.28 -2.43
N LEU A 47 -4.02 2.56 -3.31
CA LEU A 47 -4.63 1.55 -4.17
C LEU A 47 -5.30 0.43 -3.36
N ARG A 48 -4.60 -0.10 -2.34
CA ARG A 48 -5.15 -1.16 -1.48
C ARG A 48 -6.38 -0.67 -0.72
N ASN A 49 -6.33 0.55 -0.19
CA ASN A 49 -7.47 1.15 0.51
C ASN A 49 -8.68 1.33 -0.43
N ALA A 50 -8.46 1.83 -1.66
CA ALA A 50 -9.51 1.97 -2.66
C ALA A 50 -10.15 0.62 -3.04
N GLN A 51 -9.32 -0.43 -3.19
CA GLN A 51 -9.80 -1.78 -3.48
C GLN A 51 -10.64 -2.36 -2.33
N ILE A 52 -10.20 -2.21 -1.08
CA ILE A 52 -10.96 -2.68 0.09
C ILE A 52 -12.27 -1.89 0.22
N ALA A 53 -12.24 -0.57 0.06
CA ALA A 53 -13.44 0.26 0.12
C ALA A 53 -14.46 -0.13 -0.96
N SER A 54 -13.98 -0.36 -2.19
CA SER A 54 -14.83 -0.84 -3.30
C SER A 54 -15.43 -2.21 -2.98
N LEU A 55 -14.64 -3.14 -2.43
CA LEU A 55 -15.12 -4.46 -2.04
C LEU A 55 -16.20 -4.38 -0.95
N LEU A 56 -15.96 -3.60 0.11
CA LEU A 56 -16.93 -3.42 1.19
C LEU A 56 -18.22 -2.76 0.70
N THR A 57 -18.12 -1.79 -0.22
CA THR A 57 -19.29 -1.15 -0.84
C THR A 57 -20.09 -2.17 -1.65
N TRP A 58 -19.43 -3.00 -2.45
CA TRP A 58 -20.08 -4.06 -3.21
C TRP A 58 -20.75 -5.08 -2.29
N LEU A 59 -20.09 -5.49 -1.19
CA LEU A 59 -20.69 -6.39 -0.19
C LEU A 59 -21.92 -5.76 0.47
N GLN A 60 -21.90 -4.48 0.78
CA GLN A 60 -23.04 -3.78 1.37
C GLN A 60 -24.26 -3.78 0.43
N GLN A 61 -24.02 -3.63 -0.88
CA GLN A 61 -25.07 -3.53 -1.88
C GLN A 61 -25.63 -4.89 -2.29
N GLU A 62 -24.76 -5.86 -2.54
CA GLU A 62 -25.13 -7.15 -3.16
C GLU A 62 -25.18 -8.32 -2.17
N HIS A 63 -24.50 -8.20 -1.03
CA HIS A 63 -24.27 -9.30 -0.07
C HIS A 63 -24.39 -8.83 1.39
N ASN A 64 -25.49 -8.16 1.72
CA ASN A 64 -25.70 -7.54 3.03
C ASN A 64 -25.75 -8.56 4.19
N ASP A 65 -26.00 -9.84 3.88
CA ASP A 65 -25.96 -10.95 4.85
C ASP A 65 -24.56 -11.21 5.44
N ILE A 66 -23.51 -10.89 4.69
CA ILE A 66 -22.11 -11.06 5.13
C ILE A 66 -21.35 -9.75 5.32
N TYR A 67 -21.95 -8.62 4.94
CA TYR A 67 -21.30 -7.30 5.01
C TYR A 67 -20.72 -6.99 6.40
N SER A 68 -21.51 -7.17 7.47
CA SER A 68 -21.04 -6.90 8.84
C SER A 68 -19.83 -7.76 9.21
N ALA A 69 -19.86 -9.05 8.88
CA ALA A 69 -18.74 -9.95 9.17
C ALA A 69 -17.47 -9.56 8.38
N ALA A 70 -17.63 -9.09 7.14
CA ALA A 70 -16.50 -8.61 6.35
C ALA A 70 -15.87 -7.33 6.93
N VAL A 71 -16.69 -6.41 7.45
CA VAL A 71 -16.20 -5.22 8.17
C VAL A 71 -15.39 -5.64 9.41
N ASP A 72 -15.91 -6.58 10.20
CA ASP A 72 -15.22 -7.07 11.39
C ASP A 72 -13.84 -7.67 11.07
N VAL A 73 -13.70 -8.35 9.92
CA VAL A 73 -12.40 -8.88 9.46
C VAL A 73 -11.41 -7.75 9.15
N VAL A 74 -11.84 -6.68 8.50
CA VAL A 74 -10.98 -5.52 8.20
C VAL A 74 -10.54 -4.83 9.49
N GLU A 75 -11.45 -4.61 10.44
CA GLU A 75 -11.13 -3.99 11.73
C GLU A 75 -10.20 -4.87 12.58
N THR A 76 -10.48 -6.17 12.66
CA THR A 76 -9.61 -7.11 13.36
C THR A 76 -8.19 -7.10 12.77
N THR A 77 -8.08 -6.99 11.44
CA THR A 77 -6.78 -6.92 10.76
C THR A 77 -6.01 -5.64 11.15
N ARG A 78 -6.70 -4.49 11.23
CA ARG A 78 -6.13 -3.22 11.71
C ARG A 78 -5.61 -3.37 13.14
N GLU A 79 -6.42 -3.90 14.05
CA GLU A 79 -6.02 -4.08 15.45
C GLU A 79 -4.82 -5.01 15.59
N GLN A 80 -4.79 -6.13 14.86
CA GLN A 80 -3.65 -7.04 14.84
C GLN A 80 -2.39 -6.38 14.28
N PHE A 81 -2.53 -5.50 13.28
CA PHE A 81 -1.42 -4.71 12.79
C PHE A 81 -0.90 -3.72 13.84
N GLU A 82 -1.78 -2.96 14.49
CA GLU A 82 -1.41 -2.02 15.55
C GLU A 82 -0.71 -2.72 16.72
N GLN A 83 -1.21 -3.89 17.13
CA GLN A 83 -0.58 -4.70 18.17
C GLN A 83 0.82 -5.17 17.77
N ARG A 84 1.05 -5.52 16.50
CA ARG A 84 2.38 -5.87 16.00
C ARG A 84 3.32 -4.67 16.06
N VAL A 85 2.88 -3.52 15.55
CA VAL A 85 3.68 -2.27 15.58
C VAL A 85 4.05 -1.86 17.00
N GLN A 86 3.11 -1.98 17.95
CA GLN A 86 3.38 -1.66 19.37
C GLN A 86 4.38 -2.61 20.03
N ARG A 87 4.51 -3.85 19.53
CA ARG A 87 5.38 -4.87 20.10
C ARG A 87 6.78 -4.92 19.48
N GLY A 88 7.01 -4.25 18.34
CA GLY A 88 8.28 -4.21 17.61
C GLY A 88 8.43 -5.39 16.65
#